data_AF-A0A0N1I3C2-F1
#
_entry.id   AF-A0A0N1I3C2-F1
#
_cell.length_a   1.000
_cell.length_b   1.000
_cell.length_c   1.000
_cell.angle_alpha   90.00
_cell.angle_beta   90.00
_cell.angle_gamma   90.00
#
_symmetry.space_group_name_H-M   'P 1'
#
loop_
_entity.id
_entity.type
_entity.pdbx_description
1 polymer ?
#
loop_
_entity_poly.entity_id
_entity_poly.type
_entity_poly.pdbx_seq_one_letter_code
_entity_poly.pdbx_strand_id
1 'polypeptide(L)'
;MALGSCLGAFSSTFPVAFLEPHLNKHNQFSLLNRIADHSLEAQDIMAKMEQSMPTLETILNEVDQFVESDKTYNEAPHIIDVVLPLLCSYLPFWWAQGPDNVTPTGGNHVTMVTAEHMNQLLKNVLKLIKKNIGNESAPWMTRIATYTQQIIINSSEELLRDSFLPLAERVRKRTDTMFHKEESLRGFIKSSTDDTSQVESQIQEDWQLLVRDIYSFYPLLIKYVDLQRNHWLRNNVPEAEELYNHVAEIFNIWSKSQYFLKEEQNFISANEIDNMVLIMPTATRRVTTIVDGTPQGGGKKKKKHRDKKRDKDKEVQASLMVACLKRLLPVGLNLFAGREQELVQHCKDRFLKVTISFKRLSKRRLELLSITLSSD
;
A
#
# COMPACT_ATOMS: atom_id res chain seq x y z
N MET A 1 -3.70 9.27 -15.98
CA MET A 1 -2.55 8.68 -15.26
C MET A 1 -1.38 9.63 -15.02
N ALA A 2 -0.80 10.28 -16.05
CA ALA A 2 0.33 11.21 -15.83
C ALA A 2 -0.08 12.44 -14.98
N LEU A 3 -1.30 12.97 -15.17
CA LEU A 3 -1.73 14.21 -14.54
C LEU A 3 -1.73 14.16 -13.00
N GLY A 4 -2.28 13.12 -12.36
CA GLY A 4 -2.29 13.00 -10.90
C GLY A 4 -0.89 12.85 -10.30
N SER A 5 -0.02 12.06 -10.92
CA SER A 5 1.38 11.93 -10.50
C SER A 5 2.17 13.22 -10.70
N CYS A 6 1.94 13.93 -11.81
CA CYS A 6 2.55 15.24 -12.08
C CYS A 6 2.06 16.29 -11.09
N LEU A 7 0.76 16.32 -10.80
CA LEU A 7 0.16 17.25 -9.84
C LEU A 7 0.60 16.94 -8.42
N GLY A 8 0.72 15.66 -8.05
CA GLY A 8 1.32 15.22 -6.78
C GLY A 8 2.77 15.68 -6.66
N ALA A 9 3.61 15.45 -7.67
CA ALA A 9 4.99 15.93 -7.69
C ALA A 9 5.07 17.47 -7.58
N PHE A 10 4.24 18.18 -8.34
CA PHE A 10 4.12 19.64 -8.29
C PHE A 10 3.68 20.14 -6.91
N SER A 11 2.74 19.44 -6.27
CA SER A 11 2.19 19.84 -4.97
C SER A 11 3.22 19.81 -3.84
N SER A 12 4.21 18.91 -3.96
CA SER A 12 5.30 18.76 -3.01
C SER A 12 6.48 19.71 -3.23
N THR A 13 6.48 20.50 -4.31
CA THR A 13 7.56 21.43 -4.65
C THR A 13 7.11 22.89 -4.67
N PHE A 14 5.82 23.15 -4.46
CA PHE A 14 5.29 24.50 -4.43
C PHE A 14 5.75 25.23 -3.17
N PRO A 15 6.22 26.49 -3.27
CA PRO A 15 6.75 27.22 -2.11
C PRO A 15 5.68 27.69 -1.12
N VAL A 16 4.39 27.55 -1.48
CA VAL A 16 3.24 27.99 -0.68
C VAL A 16 2.16 26.92 -0.59
N ALA A 17 1.42 26.90 0.52
CA ALA A 17 0.32 25.96 0.77
C ALA A 17 -0.89 26.37 -0.07
N PHE A 18 -0.88 26.04 -1.36
CA PHE A 18 -1.87 26.55 -2.33
C PHE A 18 -3.32 26.08 -2.07
N LEU A 19 -3.54 25.04 -1.25
CA LEU A 19 -4.88 24.64 -0.79
C LEU A 19 -5.34 25.42 0.45
N GLU A 20 -4.49 26.27 1.02
CA GLU A 20 -4.78 27.15 2.15
C GLU A 20 -4.41 28.60 1.81
N PRO A 21 -5.00 29.19 0.74
CA PRO A 21 -4.57 30.48 0.22
C PRO A 21 -4.58 31.60 1.27
N HIS A 22 -5.53 31.55 2.21
CA HIS A 22 -5.67 32.48 3.32
C HIS A 22 -4.44 32.54 4.27
N LEU A 23 -3.59 31.51 4.28
CA LEU A 23 -2.35 31.46 5.06
C LEU A 23 -1.12 31.94 4.30
N ASN A 24 -1.23 32.15 2.98
CA ASN A 24 -0.08 32.55 2.16
C ASN A 24 0.52 33.90 2.57
N LYS A 25 -0.26 34.78 3.22
CA LYS A 25 0.24 36.03 3.84
C LYS A 25 1.28 35.79 4.93
N HIS A 26 1.28 34.62 5.56
CA HIS A 26 2.25 34.24 6.59
C HIS A 26 3.51 33.58 6.02
N ASN A 27 3.51 33.26 4.72
CA ASN A 27 4.63 32.61 4.05
C ASN A 27 5.57 33.65 3.42
N GLN A 28 6.84 33.66 3.82
CA GLN A 28 7.85 34.61 3.33
C GLN A 28 8.19 34.44 1.84
N PHE A 29 7.96 33.25 1.28
CA PHE A 29 8.14 32.95 -0.14
C PHE A 29 6.92 33.32 -0.99
N SER A 30 5.82 33.71 -0.34
CA SER A 30 4.62 34.15 -1.04
C SER A 30 4.83 35.52 -1.67
N LEU A 31 4.53 35.60 -2.97
CA LEU A 31 4.53 36.86 -3.70
C LEU A 31 3.37 37.78 -3.26
N LEU A 32 2.35 37.26 -2.56
CA LEU A 32 1.22 38.05 -2.06
C LEU A 32 1.71 39.25 -1.21
N ASN A 33 2.69 39.02 -0.33
CA ASN A 33 3.25 40.08 0.53
C ASN A 33 4.08 41.11 -0.23
N ARG A 34 4.53 40.80 -1.45
CA ARG A 34 5.34 41.73 -2.26
C ARG A 34 4.54 42.43 -3.34
N ILE A 35 3.51 41.78 -3.88
CA ILE A 35 2.74 42.26 -5.03
C ILE A 35 1.48 43.03 -4.57
N ALA A 36 0.86 42.65 -3.45
CA ALA A 36 -0.34 43.31 -2.94
C ALA A 36 -0.10 44.79 -2.61
N ASP A 37 1.12 45.15 -2.21
CA ASP A 37 1.48 46.51 -1.82
C ASP A 37 1.67 47.47 -3.02
N HIS A 38 1.67 46.96 -4.26
CA HIS A 38 2.12 47.72 -5.43
C HIS A 38 1.01 48.14 -6.42
N SER A 39 -0.16 47.49 -6.47
CA SER A 39 -1.28 47.91 -7.34
C SER A 39 -2.63 47.29 -6.93
N LEU A 40 -3.72 48.07 -7.00
CA LEU A 40 -5.11 47.57 -6.84
C LEU A 40 -5.45 46.47 -7.85
N GLU A 41 -4.93 46.54 -9.07
CA GLU A 41 -5.19 45.55 -10.11
C GLU A 41 -4.56 44.19 -9.75
N ALA A 42 -3.40 44.22 -9.11
CA ALA A 42 -2.73 43.01 -8.65
C ALA A 42 -3.45 42.38 -7.44
N GLN A 43 -4.01 43.21 -6.55
CA GLN A 43 -4.89 42.73 -5.48
C GLN A 43 -6.15 42.06 -6.03
N ASP A 44 -6.79 42.63 -7.05
CA ASP A 44 -7.99 42.06 -7.69
C ASP A 44 -7.70 40.72 -8.40
N ILE A 45 -6.56 40.61 -9.11
CA ILE A 45 -6.12 39.35 -9.72
C ILE A 45 -5.86 38.28 -8.64
N MET A 46 -5.21 38.65 -7.53
CA MET A 46 -4.93 37.72 -6.44
C MET A 46 -6.22 37.25 -5.75
N ALA A 47 -7.16 38.15 -5.49
CA ALA A 47 -8.47 37.79 -4.93
C ALA A 47 -9.24 36.81 -5.85
N LYS A 48 -9.21 37.03 -7.17
CA LYS A 48 -9.80 36.10 -8.15
C LYS A 48 -9.10 34.74 -8.17
N MET A 49 -7.78 34.73 -8.05
CA MET A 49 -6.99 33.50 -8.02
C MET A 49 -7.27 32.68 -6.75
N GLU A 50 -7.35 33.33 -5.59
CA GLU A 50 -7.76 32.69 -4.32
C GLU A 50 -9.16 32.10 -4.40
N GLN A 51 -10.12 32.80 -5.04
CA GLN A 51 -11.49 32.31 -5.24
C GLN A 51 -11.59 31.15 -6.23
N SER A 52 -10.64 31.04 -7.16
CA SER A 52 -10.64 29.99 -8.19
C SER A 52 -10.02 28.66 -7.72
N MET A 53 -9.23 28.67 -6.65
CA MET A 53 -8.60 27.46 -6.12
C MET A 53 -9.48 26.80 -5.07
N PRO A 54 -9.66 25.47 -5.14
CA PRO A 54 -10.33 24.74 -4.07
C PRO A 54 -9.52 24.80 -2.77
N THR A 55 -10.20 24.84 -1.64
CA THR A 55 -9.56 24.75 -0.33
C THR A 55 -9.24 23.30 0.04
N LEU A 56 -8.31 23.10 0.98
CA LEU A 56 -7.97 21.79 1.50
C LEU A 56 -9.21 21.04 2.02
N GLU A 57 -10.05 21.72 2.80
CA GLU A 57 -11.30 21.17 3.32
C GLU A 57 -12.26 20.78 2.19
N THR A 58 -12.39 21.61 1.15
CA THR A 58 -13.24 21.30 -0.01
C THR A 58 -12.79 20.00 -0.69
N ILE A 59 -11.50 19.84 -0.98
CA ILE A 59 -10.99 18.65 -1.67
C ILE A 59 -11.09 17.41 -0.77
N LEU A 60 -10.76 17.51 0.52
CA LEU A 60 -10.91 16.39 1.45
C LEU A 60 -12.37 15.94 1.57
N ASN A 61 -13.31 16.88 1.66
CA ASN A 61 -14.73 16.60 1.68
C ASN A 61 -15.24 16.00 0.36
N GLU A 62 -14.64 16.36 -0.79
CA GLU A 62 -14.99 15.74 -2.07
C GLU A 62 -14.65 14.24 -2.08
N VAL A 63 -13.48 13.87 -1.54
CA VAL A 63 -13.09 12.46 -1.35
C VAL A 63 -14.04 11.76 -0.38
N ASP A 64 -14.32 12.40 0.76
CA ASP A 64 -15.23 11.87 1.78
C ASP A 64 -16.62 11.56 1.20
N GLN A 65 -17.23 12.54 0.53
CA GLN A 65 -18.53 12.39 -0.12
C GLN A 65 -18.52 11.30 -1.19
N PHE A 66 -17.45 11.20 -1.98
CA PHE A 66 -17.31 10.12 -2.95
C PHE A 66 -17.29 8.74 -2.26
N VAL A 67 -16.52 8.62 -1.18
CA VAL A 67 -16.41 7.36 -0.40
C VAL A 67 -17.70 7.02 0.32
N GLU A 68 -18.46 7.98 0.81
CA GLU A 68 -19.77 7.75 1.45
C GLU A 68 -20.88 7.44 0.46
N SER A 69 -20.81 8.01 -0.76
CA SER A 69 -21.80 7.79 -1.81
C SER A 69 -21.76 6.36 -2.39
N ASP A 70 -22.76 6.07 -3.24
CA ASP A 70 -22.81 4.87 -4.08
C ASP A 70 -22.21 5.10 -5.49
N LYS A 71 -21.54 6.25 -5.69
CA LYS A 71 -20.88 6.54 -6.97
C LYS A 71 -19.77 5.54 -7.25
N THR A 72 -19.71 5.12 -8.49
CA THR A 72 -18.66 4.25 -9.01
C THR A 72 -17.48 5.07 -9.53
N TYR A 73 -16.35 4.41 -9.73
CA TYR A 73 -15.16 5.02 -10.35
C TYR A 73 -15.46 5.64 -11.71
N ASN A 74 -16.36 5.06 -12.50
CA ASN A 74 -16.71 5.55 -13.83
C ASN A 74 -17.43 6.91 -13.79
N GLU A 75 -18.11 7.22 -12.68
CA GLU A 75 -18.85 8.47 -12.51
C GLU A 75 -17.96 9.63 -12.03
N ALA A 76 -16.91 9.35 -11.26
CA ALA A 76 -15.99 10.35 -10.74
C ALA A 76 -14.53 9.86 -10.74
N PRO A 77 -13.95 9.54 -11.92
CA PRO A 77 -12.61 8.98 -12.00
C PRO A 77 -11.53 9.97 -11.51
N HIS A 78 -11.79 11.27 -11.60
CA HIS A 78 -10.86 12.32 -11.15
C HIS A 78 -10.55 12.26 -9.65
N ILE A 79 -11.48 11.75 -8.83
CA ILE A 79 -11.24 11.57 -7.39
C ILE A 79 -10.08 10.62 -7.15
N ILE A 80 -10.07 9.47 -7.83
CA ILE A 80 -9.05 8.44 -7.65
C ILE A 80 -7.78 8.74 -8.44
N ASP A 81 -7.91 9.25 -9.66
CA ASP A 81 -6.78 9.44 -10.58
C ASP A 81 -6.04 10.76 -10.39
N VAL A 82 -6.66 11.76 -9.75
CA VAL A 82 -6.08 13.11 -9.60
C VAL A 82 -6.08 13.54 -8.13
N VAL A 83 -7.24 13.57 -7.49
CA VAL A 83 -7.39 14.13 -6.14
C VAL A 83 -6.65 13.30 -5.08
N LEU A 84 -6.84 11.98 -5.07
CA LEU A 84 -6.15 11.11 -4.11
C LEU A 84 -4.61 11.17 -4.22
N PRO A 85 -3.98 11.02 -5.41
CA PRO A 85 -2.54 11.18 -5.58
C PRO A 85 -2.03 12.56 -5.16
N LEU A 86 -2.79 13.63 -5.47
CA LEU A 86 -2.48 15.00 -5.07
C LEU A 86 -2.42 15.10 -3.54
N LEU A 87 -3.50 14.75 -2.85
CA LEU A 87 -3.57 14.84 -1.39
C LEU A 87 -2.53 13.95 -0.71
N CYS A 88 -2.29 12.75 -1.23
CA CYS A 88 -1.28 11.84 -0.69
C CYS A 88 0.16 12.38 -0.81
N SER A 89 0.40 13.31 -1.74
CA SER A 89 1.69 13.99 -1.89
C SER A 89 1.76 15.31 -1.12
N TYR A 90 0.64 16.04 -1.09
CA TYR A 90 0.52 17.35 -0.46
C TYR A 90 0.57 17.27 1.07
N LEU A 91 -0.23 16.38 1.68
CA LEU A 91 -0.39 16.34 3.13
C LEU A 91 0.91 16.03 3.88
N PRO A 92 1.74 15.02 3.50
CA PRO A 92 2.98 14.74 4.23
C PRO A 92 3.97 15.90 4.18
N PHE A 93 4.03 16.62 3.06
CA PHE A 93 4.94 17.74 2.87
C PHE A 93 4.56 18.92 3.77
N TRP A 94 3.29 19.32 3.75
CA TRP A 94 2.82 20.45 4.56
C TRP A 94 2.66 20.10 6.03
N TRP A 95 2.35 18.85 6.38
CA TRP A 95 2.38 18.38 7.76
C TRP A 95 3.73 18.62 8.43
N ALA A 96 4.84 18.41 7.72
CA ALA A 96 6.19 18.67 8.25
C ALA A 96 6.44 20.16 8.58
N GLN A 97 5.64 21.07 8.03
CA GLN A 97 5.68 22.51 8.29
C GLN A 97 4.50 23.00 9.15
N GLY A 98 3.60 22.09 9.51
CA GLY A 98 2.36 22.38 10.21
C GLY A 98 2.50 22.43 11.74
N PRO A 99 1.38 22.66 12.44
CA PRO A 99 1.36 22.88 13.88
C PRO A 99 1.93 21.71 14.70
N ASP A 100 1.81 20.49 14.20
CA ASP A 100 2.32 19.28 14.86
C ASP A 100 3.85 19.24 14.98
N ASN A 101 4.57 19.93 14.07
CA ASN A 101 6.01 19.78 13.91
C ASN A 101 6.79 21.08 14.07
N VAL A 102 6.15 22.24 13.88
CA VAL A 102 6.82 23.54 13.86
C VAL A 102 6.12 24.52 14.79
N THR A 103 6.88 25.15 15.70
CA THR A 103 6.39 26.27 16.50
C THR A 103 6.27 27.53 15.62
N PRO A 104 5.17 28.30 15.69
CA PRO A 104 4.94 29.40 14.76
C PRO A 104 5.97 30.53 14.89
N THR A 105 6.56 30.94 13.76
CA THR A 105 7.49 32.08 13.70
C THR A 105 6.68 33.38 13.57
N GLY A 106 6.67 34.22 14.60
CA GLY A 106 5.87 35.46 14.59
C GLY A 106 4.37 35.25 14.87
N GLY A 107 4.01 34.13 15.49
CA GLY A 107 2.65 33.86 15.99
C GLY A 107 1.67 33.21 15.00
N ASN A 108 2.06 32.99 13.75
CA ASN A 108 1.21 32.34 12.74
C ASN A 108 1.94 31.19 12.04
N HIS A 109 1.19 30.18 11.59
CA HIS A 109 1.71 29.08 10.77
C HIS A 109 1.54 29.37 9.27
N VAL A 110 2.39 28.75 8.45
CA VAL A 110 2.30 28.82 6.98
C VAL A 110 1.30 27.81 6.39
N THR A 111 0.86 26.85 7.20
CA THR A 111 -0.11 25.79 6.90
C THR A 111 -0.74 25.31 8.20
N MET A 112 -2.00 24.87 8.15
CA MET A 112 -2.71 24.23 9.26
C MET A 112 -2.86 22.71 9.04
N VAL A 113 -2.10 22.12 8.11
CA VAL A 113 -2.08 20.67 7.92
C VAL A 113 -1.54 19.97 9.16
N THR A 114 -2.32 19.01 9.66
CA THR A 114 -2.02 18.17 10.83
C THR A 114 -2.09 16.69 10.46
N ALA A 115 -1.64 15.83 11.37
CA ALA A 115 -1.78 14.39 11.25
C ALA A 115 -3.25 13.96 11.13
N GLU A 116 -4.20 14.71 11.68
CA GLU A 116 -5.63 14.41 11.57
C GLU A 116 -6.09 14.33 10.12
N HIS A 117 -5.68 15.30 9.29
CA HIS A 117 -6.01 15.31 7.86
C HIS A 117 -5.48 14.07 7.13
N MET A 118 -4.26 13.61 7.46
CA MET A 118 -3.69 12.39 6.90
C MET A 118 -4.45 11.14 7.37
N ASN A 119 -4.83 11.09 8.65
CA ASN A 119 -5.57 9.98 9.23
C ASN A 119 -6.98 9.87 8.63
N GLN A 120 -7.68 10.99 8.46
CA GLN A 120 -8.99 11.04 7.80
C GLN A 120 -8.90 10.54 6.35
N LEU A 121 -7.92 11.02 5.58
CA LEU A 121 -7.72 10.56 4.21
C LEU A 121 -7.41 9.06 4.14
N LEU A 122 -6.55 8.56 5.04
CA LEU A 122 -6.22 7.14 5.12
C LEU A 122 -7.45 6.29 5.45
N LYS A 123 -8.29 6.73 6.40
CA LYS A 123 -9.57 6.09 6.74
C LYS A 123 -10.47 5.99 5.51
N ASN A 124 -10.58 7.07 4.73
CA ASN A 124 -11.37 7.10 3.50
C ASN A 124 -10.82 6.16 2.41
N VAL A 125 -9.49 6.11 2.23
CA VAL A 125 -8.88 5.15 1.29
C VAL A 125 -9.10 3.69 1.72
N LEU A 126 -8.94 3.37 3.01
CA LEU A 126 -9.17 2.01 3.52
C LEU A 126 -10.65 1.59 3.35
N LYS A 127 -11.59 2.51 3.61
CA LYS A 127 -13.02 2.29 3.38
C LYS A 127 -13.31 2.07 1.89
N LEU A 128 -12.69 2.85 1.00
CA LEU A 128 -12.83 2.70 -0.45
C LEU A 128 -12.31 1.36 -0.95
N ILE A 129 -11.13 0.91 -0.47
CA ILE A 129 -10.59 -0.41 -0.77
C ILE A 129 -11.56 -1.49 -0.29
N LYS A 130 -12.05 -1.39 0.96
CA LYS A 130 -13.00 -2.35 1.54
C LYS A 130 -14.29 -2.49 0.73
N LYS A 131 -14.86 -1.37 0.27
CA LYS A 131 -16.06 -1.35 -0.58
C LYS A 131 -15.84 -2.05 -1.93
N ASN A 132 -14.61 -2.09 -2.43
CA ASN A 132 -14.27 -2.62 -3.76
C ASN A 132 -13.59 -4.00 -3.74
N ILE A 133 -13.50 -4.66 -2.59
CA ILE A 133 -13.03 -6.05 -2.50
C ILE A 133 -13.95 -6.96 -3.33
N GLY A 134 -13.38 -7.54 -4.40
CA GLY A 134 -14.10 -8.34 -5.38
C GLY A 134 -14.74 -7.58 -6.52
N ASN A 135 -14.51 -6.27 -6.64
CA ASN A 135 -15.05 -5.49 -7.74
C ASN A 135 -14.12 -5.53 -8.97
N GLU A 136 -14.53 -6.25 -10.01
CA GLU A 136 -13.78 -6.34 -11.28
C GLU A 136 -13.69 -4.98 -11.98
N SER A 137 -14.68 -4.10 -11.79
CA SER A 137 -14.74 -2.77 -12.39
C SER A 137 -13.86 -1.72 -11.69
N ALA A 138 -12.95 -2.15 -10.80
CA ALA A 138 -12.04 -1.28 -10.05
C ALA A 138 -10.55 -1.50 -10.42
N PRO A 139 -10.13 -1.29 -11.68
CA PRO A 139 -8.73 -1.53 -12.09
C PRO A 139 -7.73 -0.60 -11.37
N TRP A 140 -8.17 0.55 -10.87
CA TRP A 140 -7.38 1.50 -10.09
C TRP A 140 -6.82 0.93 -8.78
N MET A 141 -7.41 -0.14 -8.23
CA MET A 141 -6.95 -0.79 -7.00
C MET A 141 -5.50 -1.31 -7.09
N THR A 142 -5.02 -1.60 -8.31
CA THR A 142 -3.62 -1.99 -8.55
C THR A 142 -2.60 -0.91 -8.15
N ARG A 143 -3.02 0.37 -8.08
CA ARG A 143 -2.11 1.52 -7.89
C ARG A 143 -2.34 2.30 -6.62
N ILE A 144 -3.51 2.14 -5.98
CA ILE A 144 -3.91 2.98 -4.84
C ILE A 144 -2.90 2.97 -3.70
N ALA A 145 -2.30 1.81 -3.44
CA ALA A 145 -1.30 1.65 -2.40
C ALA A 145 -0.02 2.47 -2.65
N THR A 146 0.35 2.73 -3.90
CA THR A 146 1.61 3.38 -4.28
C THR A 146 1.70 4.81 -3.75
N TYR A 147 0.63 5.58 -3.87
CA TYR A 147 0.57 6.95 -3.35
C TYR A 147 0.08 6.99 -1.90
N THR A 148 -0.86 6.13 -1.52
CA THR A 148 -1.45 6.14 -0.15
C THR A 148 -0.41 5.80 0.92
N GLN A 149 0.62 5.02 0.62
CA GLN A 149 1.69 4.77 1.59
C GLN A 149 2.34 6.07 2.11
N GLN A 150 2.35 7.16 1.34
CA GLN A 150 3.02 8.40 1.74
C GLN A 150 2.38 9.07 2.97
N ILE A 151 1.08 8.90 3.20
CA ILE A 151 0.36 9.51 4.34
C ILE A 151 0.42 8.66 5.62
N ILE A 152 0.93 7.43 5.54
CA ILE A 152 1.13 6.55 6.71
C ILE A 152 2.47 6.93 7.36
N ILE A 153 2.46 7.99 8.18
CA ILE A 153 3.65 8.48 8.90
C ILE A 153 3.36 8.62 10.39
N ASN A 154 2.27 9.31 10.71
CA ASN A 154 1.77 9.51 12.08
C ASN A 154 0.32 9.02 12.18
N SER A 155 0.16 7.71 12.00
CA SER A 155 -1.17 7.09 11.93
C SER A 155 -1.72 6.77 13.31
N SER A 156 -2.98 7.10 13.56
CA SER A 156 -3.71 6.85 14.80
C SER A 156 -3.86 5.35 15.09
N GLU A 157 -3.82 5.02 16.38
CA GLU A 157 -4.08 3.67 16.90
C GLU A 157 -5.54 3.24 16.62
N GLU A 158 -6.48 4.18 16.60
CA GLU A 158 -7.91 3.91 16.39
C GLU A 158 -8.21 3.33 15.01
N LEU A 159 -7.36 3.62 14.01
CA LEU A 159 -7.48 3.07 12.65
C LEU A 159 -7.42 1.54 12.62
N LEU A 160 -6.77 0.90 13.61
CA LEU A 160 -6.73 -0.55 13.72
C LEU A 160 -8.15 -1.11 13.78
N ARG A 161 -8.93 -0.62 14.76
CA ARG A 161 -10.29 -1.09 15.03
C ARG A 161 -11.28 -0.65 13.95
N ASP A 162 -11.18 0.60 13.52
CA ASP A 162 -12.18 1.20 12.64
C ASP A 162 -12.00 0.82 11.16
N SER A 163 -10.77 0.59 10.72
CA SER A 163 -10.42 0.54 9.30
C SER A 163 -9.63 -0.69 8.89
N PHE A 164 -8.47 -0.93 9.52
CA PHE A 164 -7.57 -2.02 9.13
C PHE A 164 -8.15 -3.39 9.44
N LEU A 165 -8.67 -3.60 10.65
CA LEU A 165 -9.22 -4.89 11.08
C LEU A 165 -10.47 -5.28 10.28
N PRO A 166 -11.49 -4.41 10.09
CA PRO A 166 -12.65 -4.77 9.27
C PRO A 166 -12.32 -5.01 7.80
N LEU A 167 -11.28 -4.37 7.26
CA LEU A 167 -10.78 -4.65 5.92
C LEU A 167 -10.04 -6.00 5.85
N ALA A 168 -9.17 -6.30 6.83
CA ALA A 168 -8.50 -7.58 6.93
C ALA A 168 -9.49 -8.75 7.04
N GLU A 169 -10.52 -8.61 7.88
CA GLU A 169 -11.60 -9.60 8.01
C GLU A 169 -12.34 -9.81 6.68
N ARG A 170 -12.65 -8.73 5.95
CA ARG A 170 -13.32 -8.80 4.64
C ARG A 170 -12.49 -9.56 3.62
N VAL A 171 -11.19 -9.28 3.55
CA VAL A 171 -10.24 -9.99 2.68
C VAL A 171 -10.16 -11.46 3.09
N ARG A 172 -10.02 -11.75 4.39
CA ARG A 172 -9.96 -13.12 4.91
C ARG A 172 -11.21 -13.93 4.58
N LYS A 173 -12.41 -13.37 4.76
CA LYS A 173 -13.68 -14.02 4.39
C LYS A 173 -13.73 -14.36 2.91
N ARG A 174 -13.25 -13.45 2.05
CA ARG A 174 -13.16 -13.70 0.61
C ARG A 174 -12.17 -14.82 0.30
N THR A 175 -10.97 -14.79 0.89
CA THR A 175 -9.95 -15.83 0.72
C THR A 175 -10.48 -17.21 1.09
N ASP A 176 -11.17 -17.32 2.23
CA ASP A 176 -11.79 -18.57 2.70
C ASP A 176 -12.87 -19.09 1.72
N THR A 177 -13.74 -18.19 1.26
CA THR A 177 -14.75 -18.52 0.24
C THR A 177 -14.11 -19.01 -1.06
N MET A 178 -13.04 -18.37 -1.53
CA MET A 178 -12.31 -18.79 -2.74
C MET A 178 -11.67 -20.16 -2.58
N PHE A 179 -11.08 -20.42 -1.42
CA PHE A 179 -10.46 -21.72 -1.15
C PHE A 179 -11.49 -22.85 -1.12
N HIS A 180 -12.67 -22.61 -0.52
CA HIS A 180 -13.76 -23.59 -0.57
C HIS A 180 -14.30 -23.85 -1.99
N LYS A 181 -14.37 -22.82 -2.85
CA LYS A 181 -14.70 -23.00 -4.27
C LYS A 181 -13.65 -23.88 -4.97
N GLU A 182 -12.36 -23.62 -4.73
CA GLU A 182 -11.24 -24.43 -5.26
C GLU A 182 -11.35 -25.90 -4.84
N GLU A 183 -11.55 -26.17 -3.55
CA GLU A 183 -11.65 -27.54 -3.04
C GLU A 183 -12.88 -28.28 -3.59
N SER A 184 -14.01 -27.57 -3.75
CA SER A 184 -15.23 -28.15 -4.30
C SER A 184 -15.02 -28.63 -5.73
N LEU A 185 -14.34 -27.82 -6.56
CA LEU A 185 -14.02 -28.19 -7.93
C LEU A 185 -13.11 -29.39 -8.01
N ARG A 186 -12.08 -29.47 -7.15
CA ARG A 186 -11.22 -30.67 -7.07
C ARG A 186 -12.01 -31.97 -6.79
N GLY A 187 -13.16 -31.90 -6.12
CA GLY A 187 -14.07 -33.03 -5.93
C GLY A 187 -14.84 -33.44 -7.20
N PHE A 188 -15.23 -32.48 -8.04
CA PHE A 188 -16.06 -32.67 -9.25
C PHE A 188 -15.27 -33.13 -10.50
N ILE A 189 -13.97 -32.86 -10.60
CA ILE A 189 -13.12 -33.20 -11.77
C ILE A 189 -13.04 -34.73 -12.03
N LYS A 190 -13.52 -35.57 -11.12
CA LYS A 190 -13.60 -37.03 -11.34
C LYS A 190 -14.71 -37.47 -12.31
N SER A 191 -15.61 -36.60 -12.78
CA SER A 191 -16.81 -37.04 -13.52
C SER A 191 -17.10 -36.40 -14.90
N SER A 192 -16.44 -35.33 -15.35
CA SER A 192 -16.73 -34.69 -16.66
C SER A 192 -15.62 -33.73 -17.13
N THR A 193 -15.26 -33.71 -18.42
CA THR A 193 -14.03 -33.06 -18.91
C THR A 193 -14.21 -31.64 -19.48
N ASP A 194 -15.28 -31.32 -20.20
CA ASP A 194 -15.40 -30.01 -20.88
C ASP A 194 -15.91 -28.89 -19.95
N ASP A 195 -16.97 -29.13 -19.16
CA ASP A 195 -17.49 -28.17 -18.16
C ASP A 195 -16.44 -27.80 -17.10
N THR A 196 -15.49 -28.71 -16.84
CA THR A 196 -14.39 -28.50 -15.90
C THR A 196 -13.46 -27.36 -16.31
N SER A 197 -13.21 -27.19 -17.62
CA SER A 197 -12.25 -26.20 -18.12
C SER A 197 -12.73 -24.75 -17.95
N GLN A 198 -14.02 -24.48 -18.19
CA GLN A 198 -14.60 -23.15 -18.02
C GLN A 198 -14.62 -22.74 -16.54
N VAL A 199 -15.00 -23.68 -15.67
CA VAL A 199 -15.06 -23.40 -14.24
C VAL A 199 -13.66 -23.24 -13.64
N GLU A 200 -12.66 -23.97 -14.14
CA GLU A 200 -11.26 -23.76 -13.79
C GLU A 200 -10.77 -22.35 -14.20
N SER A 201 -11.12 -21.87 -15.40
CA SER A 201 -10.81 -20.51 -15.83
C SER A 201 -11.43 -19.46 -14.90
N GLN A 202 -12.70 -19.64 -14.52
CA GLN A 202 -13.38 -18.73 -13.61
C GLN A 202 -12.74 -18.68 -12.22
N ILE A 203 -12.30 -19.84 -11.69
CA ILE A 203 -11.52 -19.91 -10.45
C ILE A 203 -10.25 -19.07 -10.58
N GLN A 204 -9.55 -19.20 -11.70
CA GLN A 204 -8.29 -18.52 -11.92
C GLN A 204 -8.47 -17.00 -11.91
N GLU A 205 -9.51 -16.49 -12.58
CA GLU A 205 -9.88 -15.07 -12.57
C GLU A 205 -10.25 -14.58 -11.17
N ASP A 206 -11.03 -15.37 -10.42
CA ASP A 206 -11.40 -15.10 -9.03
C ASP A 206 -10.16 -14.97 -8.12
N TRP A 207 -9.15 -15.85 -8.29
CA TRP A 207 -7.87 -15.77 -7.59
C TRP A 207 -7.04 -14.57 -7.99
N GLN A 208 -6.97 -14.25 -9.29
CA GLN A 208 -6.28 -13.05 -9.78
C GLN A 208 -6.87 -11.78 -9.15
N LEU A 209 -8.19 -11.72 -9.06
CA LEU A 209 -8.91 -10.60 -8.45
C LEU A 209 -8.61 -10.49 -6.95
N LEU A 210 -8.61 -11.60 -6.22
CA LEU A 210 -8.24 -11.62 -4.80
C LEU A 210 -6.79 -11.18 -4.56
N VAL A 211 -5.85 -11.59 -5.42
CA VAL A 211 -4.45 -11.14 -5.35
C VAL A 211 -4.38 -9.62 -5.52
N ARG A 212 -5.06 -9.05 -6.51
CA ARG A 212 -5.13 -7.59 -6.72
C ARG A 212 -5.64 -6.88 -5.46
N ASP A 213 -6.72 -7.40 -4.88
CA ASP A 213 -7.32 -6.84 -3.68
C ASP A 213 -6.35 -6.84 -2.50
N ILE A 214 -5.63 -7.95 -2.30
CA ILE A 214 -4.60 -8.05 -1.26
C ILE A 214 -3.45 -7.08 -1.54
N TYR A 215 -3.01 -6.94 -2.78
CA TYR A 215 -1.93 -6.01 -3.15
C TYR A 215 -2.34 -4.53 -3.04
N SER A 216 -3.64 -4.22 -3.06
CA SER A 216 -4.14 -2.88 -2.74
C SER A 216 -4.08 -2.55 -1.24
N PHE A 217 -4.14 -3.58 -0.38
CA PHE A 217 -4.25 -3.45 1.07
C PHE A 217 -2.93 -3.69 1.82
N TYR A 218 -2.24 -4.79 1.53
CA TYR A 218 -1.08 -5.25 2.31
C TYR A 218 0.09 -4.26 2.37
N PRO A 219 0.41 -3.46 1.33
CA PRO A 219 1.45 -2.44 1.48
C PRO A 219 1.10 -1.40 2.55
N LEU A 220 -0.18 -1.02 2.65
CA LEU A 220 -0.67 -0.09 3.68
C LEU A 220 -0.61 -0.74 5.05
N LEU A 221 -1.07 -1.99 5.15
CA LEU A 221 -1.05 -2.76 6.38
C LEU A 221 0.37 -2.96 6.91
N ILE A 222 1.32 -3.34 6.06
CA ILE A 222 2.74 -3.52 6.44
C ILE A 222 3.30 -2.23 7.04
N LYS A 223 3.06 -1.07 6.39
CA LYS A 223 3.55 0.21 6.87
C LYS A 223 2.89 0.63 8.18
N TYR A 224 1.59 0.35 8.36
CA TYR A 224 0.88 0.63 9.61
C TYR A 224 1.36 -0.25 10.77
N VAL A 225 1.53 -1.56 10.54
CA VAL A 225 2.07 -2.51 11.53
C VAL A 225 3.46 -2.07 11.99
N ASP A 226 4.30 -1.58 11.07
CA ASP A 226 5.64 -1.09 11.40
C ASP A 226 5.62 0.09 12.37
N LEU A 227 4.66 1.01 12.24
CA LEU A 227 4.48 2.12 13.16
C LEU A 227 3.97 1.65 14.52
N GLN A 228 3.00 0.73 14.52
CA GLN A 228 2.28 0.33 15.74
C GLN A 228 2.94 -0.79 16.54
N ARG A 229 3.88 -1.53 15.95
CA ARG A 229 4.49 -2.73 16.56
C ARG A 229 4.97 -2.52 18.00
N ASN A 230 5.67 -1.42 18.27
CA ASN A 230 6.22 -1.17 19.61
C ASN A 230 5.10 -0.94 20.64
N HIS A 231 4.02 -0.26 20.25
CA HIS A 231 2.85 -0.07 21.10
C HIS A 231 2.18 -1.43 21.37
N TRP A 232 1.88 -2.20 20.32
CA TRP A 232 1.16 -3.47 20.47
C TRP A 232 1.90 -4.47 21.36
N LEU A 233 3.23 -4.55 21.25
CA LEU A 233 4.05 -5.42 22.09
C LEU A 233 4.11 -5.01 23.55
N ARG A 234 3.88 -3.72 23.87
CA ARG A 234 3.90 -3.20 25.24
C ARG A 234 2.54 -3.27 25.91
N ASN A 235 1.47 -2.99 25.17
CA ASN A 235 0.13 -2.78 25.71
C ASN A 235 -0.82 -3.97 25.52
N ASN A 236 -0.35 -5.04 24.86
CA ASN A 236 -1.11 -6.27 24.61
C ASN A 236 -2.50 -6.00 23.99
N VAL A 237 -2.50 -5.36 22.82
CA VAL A 237 -3.72 -4.91 22.13
C VAL A 237 -4.44 -6.11 21.48
N PRO A 238 -5.66 -6.49 21.94
CA PRO A 238 -6.37 -7.67 21.43
C PRO A 238 -6.70 -7.60 19.93
N GLU A 239 -7.04 -6.41 19.42
CA GLU A 239 -7.34 -6.20 18.01
C GLU A 239 -6.12 -6.48 17.11
N ALA A 240 -4.90 -6.31 17.63
CA ALA A 240 -3.67 -6.62 16.89
C ALA A 240 -3.45 -8.14 16.79
N GLU A 241 -3.88 -8.90 17.80
CA GLU A 241 -3.88 -10.36 17.77
C GLU A 241 -4.91 -10.89 16.77
N GLU A 242 -6.10 -10.31 16.76
CA GLU A 242 -7.14 -10.64 15.78
C GLU A 242 -6.66 -10.36 14.34
N LEU A 243 -6.00 -9.22 14.13
CA LEU A 243 -5.35 -8.89 12.86
C LEU A 243 -4.29 -9.93 12.46
N TYR A 244 -3.46 -10.39 13.42
CA TYR A 244 -2.50 -11.46 13.17
C TYR A 244 -3.19 -12.74 12.72
N ASN A 245 -4.28 -13.16 13.39
CA ASN A 245 -5.03 -14.37 13.04
C ASN A 245 -5.59 -14.30 11.61
N HIS A 246 -6.20 -13.18 11.23
CA HIS A 246 -6.68 -12.97 9.86
C HIS A 246 -5.58 -13.12 8.81
N VAL A 247 -4.42 -12.50 9.04
CA VAL A 247 -3.27 -12.58 8.11
C VAL A 247 -2.66 -13.98 8.09
N ALA A 248 -2.59 -14.67 9.24
CA ALA A 248 -2.08 -16.02 9.36
C ALA A 248 -2.96 -17.05 8.62
N GLU A 249 -4.28 -16.91 8.70
CA GLU A 249 -5.24 -17.75 7.97
C GLU A 249 -5.11 -17.55 6.45
N ILE A 250 -5.02 -16.30 5.98
CA ILE A 250 -4.78 -16.00 4.56
C ILE A 250 -3.46 -16.64 4.09
N PHE A 251 -2.39 -16.51 4.89
CA PHE A 251 -1.10 -17.12 4.57
C PHE A 251 -1.16 -18.65 4.52
N ASN A 252 -1.89 -19.28 5.46
CA ASN A 252 -2.09 -20.73 5.48
C ASN A 252 -2.77 -21.21 4.19
N ILE A 253 -3.83 -20.52 3.75
CA ILE A 253 -4.51 -20.80 2.49
C ILE A 253 -3.57 -20.60 1.30
N TRP A 254 -2.84 -19.48 1.25
CA TRP A 254 -1.83 -19.21 0.22
C TRP A 254 -0.78 -20.33 0.10
N SER A 255 -0.37 -20.92 1.21
CA SER A 255 0.59 -22.02 1.20
C SER A 255 0.03 -23.37 0.73
N LYS A 256 -1.30 -23.54 0.75
CA LYS A 256 -2.00 -24.79 0.43
C LYS A 256 -2.67 -24.79 -0.94
N SER A 257 -3.20 -23.65 -1.37
CA SER A 257 -3.89 -23.48 -2.66
C SER A 257 -2.95 -23.77 -3.84
N GLN A 258 -3.49 -24.38 -4.89
CA GLN A 258 -2.76 -24.63 -6.13
C GLN A 258 -2.66 -23.39 -7.01
N TYR A 259 -3.61 -22.46 -6.89
CA TYR A 259 -3.70 -21.26 -7.72
C TYR A 259 -3.06 -20.05 -7.05
N PHE A 260 -3.23 -19.87 -5.75
CA PHE A 260 -2.98 -18.60 -5.10
C PHE A 260 -1.50 -18.12 -5.23
N LEU A 261 -0.52 -18.98 -4.93
CA LEU A 261 0.89 -18.64 -5.12
C LEU A 261 1.22 -18.33 -6.59
N LYS A 262 0.64 -19.07 -7.53
CA LYS A 262 0.87 -18.88 -8.97
C LYS A 262 0.30 -17.54 -9.43
N GLU A 263 -0.93 -17.22 -9.06
CA GLU A 263 -1.57 -15.96 -9.44
C GLU A 263 -0.93 -14.75 -8.76
N GLU A 264 -0.37 -14.91 -7.55
CA GLU A 264 0.48 -13.87 -6.97
C GLU A 264 1.71 -13.58 -7.86
N GLN A 265 2.43 -14.61 -8.29
CA GLN A 265 3.61 -14.42 -9.15
C GLN A 265 3.24 -13.83 -10.52
N ASN A 266 2.12 -14.26 -11.09
CA ASN A 266 1.58 -13.68 -12.32
C ASN A 266 1.28 -12.19 -12.14
N PHE A 267 0.61 -11.82 -11.05
CA PHE A 267 0.27 -10.44 -10.75
C PHE A 267 1.50 -9.56 -10.56
N ILE A 268 2.51 -10.02 -9.80
CA ILE A 268 3.79 -9.31 -9.62
C ILE A 268 4.46 -9.09 -10.97
N SER A 269 4.54 -10.12 -11.81
CA SER A 269 5.22 -10.04 -13.10
C SER A 269 4.46 -9.16 -14.09
N ALA A 270 3.13 -9.22 -14.13
CA ALA A 270 2.29 -8.45 -15.04
C ALA A 270 2.28 -6.95 -14.72
N ASN A 271 2.38 -6.60 -13.43
CA ASN A 271 2.38 -5.21 -12.97
C ASN A 271 3.80 -4.66 -12.68
N GLU A 272 4.84 -5.43 -13.02
CA GLU A 272 6.26 -5.06 -12.80
C GLU A 272 6.56 -4.60 -11.36
N ILE A 273 5.94 -5.27 -10.37
CA ILE A 273 6.01 -4.83 -8.97
C ILE A 273 7.37 -5.18 -8.38
N ASP A 274 8.05 -4.16 -7.86
CA ASP A 274 9.20 -4.35 -6.96
C ASP A 274 8.70 -4.44 -5.52
N ASN A 275 8.49 -5.66 -5.02
CA ASN A 275 8.03 -5.88 -3.65
C ASN A 275 8.97 -5.27 -2.59
N MET A 276 10.27 -5.11 -2.89
CA MET A 276 11.19 -4.48 -1.94
C MET A 276 10.87 -3.00 -1.73
N VAL A 277 10.35 -2.32 -2.76
CA VAL A 277 9.86 -0.93 -2.64
C VAL A 277 8.65 -0.85 -1.72
N LEU A 278 7.79 -1.87 -1.70
CA LEU A 278 6.57 -1.90 -0.89
C LEU A 278 6.81 -2.32 0.57
N ILE A 279 7.95 -2.99 0.86
CA ILE A 279 8.24 -3.54 2.19
C ILE A 279 9.28 -2.71 2.96
N MET A 280 10.18 -1.99 2.28
CA MET A 280 11.25 -1.26 2.95
C MET A 280 10.76 0.00 3.68
N PRO A 281 11.29 0.29 4.89
CA PRO A 281 10.97 1.51 5.62
C PRO A 281 11.33 2.76 4.78
N THR A 282 10.42 3.74 4.72
CA THR A 282 10.62 4.98 3.94
C THR A 282 11.85 5.78 4.39
N ALA A 283 12.36 5.58 5.61
CA ALA A 283 13.51 6.27 6.19
C ALA A 283 14.84 6.11 5.40
N THR A 284 14.97 5.12 4.52
CA THR A 284 16.14 4.98 3.62
C THR A 284 16.00 5.73 2.30
N ARG A 285 14.82 6.28 1.97
CA ARG A 285 14.66 7.23 0.87
C ARG A 285 14.95 8.64 1.37
N ARG A 286 16.23 8.94 1.61
CA ARG A 286 16.66 10.34 1.49
C ARG A 286 16.39 10.74 0.05
N VAL A 287 15.47 11.67 -0.15
CA VAL A 287 15.37 12.43 -1.40
C VAL A 287 16.74 13.07 -1.57
N THR A 288 17.57 12.50 -2.44
CA THR A 288 18.77 13.19 -2.91
C THR A 288 18.26 14.41 -3.66
N THR A 289 18.21 15.53 -2.95
CA THR A 289 18.11 16.87 -3.50
C THR A 289 19.11 16.95 -4.64
N ILE A 290 18.58 17.07 -5.85
CA ILE A 290 19.36 17.35 -7.06
C ILE A 290 19.80 18.81 -6.89
N VAL A 291 20.94 19.02 -6.27
CA VAL A 291 21.64 20.31 -6.32
C VAL A 291 22.47 20.28 -7.59
N ASP A 292 22.04 21.08 -8.54
CA ASP A 292 22.66 21.27 -9.86
C ASP A 292 24.02 21.97 -9.72
N GLY A 293 24.96 21.66 -10.61
CA GLY A 293 26.24 22.37 -10.69
C GLY A 293 27.46 21.57 -11.15
N THR A 294 27.51 21.22 -12.45
CA THR A 294 28.66 21.34 -13.40
C THR A 294 28.74 20.16 -14.40
N PRO A 295 28.86 20.42 -15.73
CA PRO A 295 28.89 19.38 -16.74
C PRO A 295 30.34 19.00 -17.10
N GLN A 296 30.77 17.77 -16.82
CA GLN A 296 31.97 17.21 -17.44
C GLN A 296 31.87 15.70 -17.70
N GLY A 297 32.19 15.33 -18.94
CA GLY A 297 32.89 14.08 -19.25
C GLY A 297 32.02 12.85 -19.52
N GLY A 298 31.93 12.48 -20.80
CA GLY A 298 31.15 11.34 -21.27
C GLY A 298 31.66 9.98 -20.80
N GLY A 299 30.71 9.08 -20.58
CA GLY A 299 30.95 7.65 -20.38
C GLY A 299 29.69 6.87 -20.72
N LYS A 300 29.59 6.37 -21.96
CA LYS A 300 28.57 5.41 -22.41
C LYS A 300 28.61 4.16 -21.52
N LYS A 301 27.84 4.14 -20.42
CA LYS A 301 27.51 2.90 -19.71
C LYS A 301 26.46 2.15 -20.53
N LYS A 302 26.97 1.27 -21.40
CA LYS A 302 26.25 0.18 -22.06
C LYS A 302 25.29 -0.46 -21.04
N LYS A 303 23.99 -0.27 -21.24
CA LYS A 303 22.91 -0.91 -20.47
C LYS A 303 23.02 -2.41 -20.72
N LYS A 304 23.77 -3.10 -19.86
CA LYS A 304 24.01 -4.54 -19.95
C LYS A 304 22.69 -5.21 -19.57
N HIS A 305 21.93 -5.60 -20.59
CA HIS A 305 20.83 -6.57 -20.48
C HIS A 305 21.41 -7.84 -19.87
N ARG A 306 21.37 -7.92 -18.54
CA ARG A 306 21.76 -9.12 -17.81
C ARG A 306 20.47 -9.89 -17.66
N ASP A 307 20.25 -10.84 -18.57
CA ASP A 307 19.40 -12.01 -18.36
C ASP A 307 19.86 -12.68 -17.06
N LYS A 308 19.31 -12.19 -15.95
CA LYS A 308 19.57 -12.69 -14.62
C LYS A 308 18.46 -13.69 -14.40
N LYS A 309 18.76 -14.96 -14.67
CA LYS A 309 17.97 -16.15 -14.28
C LYS A 309 17.26 -15.83 -12.96
N ARG A 310 15.95 -15.54 -13.03
CA ARG A 310 15.13 -15.07 -11.90
C ARG A 310 15.25 -16.10 -10.78
N ASP A 311 15.78 -15.67 -9.64
CA ASP A 311 16.02 -16.51 -8.48
C ASP A 311 14.69 -16.70 -7.75
N LYS A 312 13.95 -17.74 -8.14
CA LYS A 312 12.57 -18.05 -7.69
C LYS A 312 12.43 -18.02 -6.15
N ASP A 313 13.51 -18.33 -5.44
CA ASP A 313 13.55 -18.30 -3.97
C ASP A 313 13.53 -16.87 -3.39
N LYS A 314 14.15 -15.90 -4.08
CA LYS A 314 14.12 -14.48 -3.68
C LYS A 314 12.77 -13.85 -3.95
N GLU A 315 12.09 -14.26 -5.02
CA GLU A 315 10.75 -13.78 -5.38
C GLU A 315 9.71 -14.22 -4.33
N VAL A 316 9.76 -15.48 -3.87
CA VAL A 316 8.91 -15.96 -2.78
C VAL A 316 9.22 -15.24 -1.46
N GLN A 317 10.49 -14.93 -1.17
CA GLN A 317 10.84 -14.15 0.03
C GLN A 317 10.34 -12.72 0.01
N ALA A 318 10.14 -12.17 -1.18
CA ALA A 318 9.60 -10.84 -1.36
C ALA A 318 8.06 -10.83 -1.41
N SER A 319 7.37 -11.97 -1.34
CA SER A 319 5.90 -12.02 -1.31
C SER A 319 5.34 -11.14 -0.18
N LEU A 320 4.30 -10.36 -0.48
CA LEU A 320 3.61 -9.54 0.52
C LEU A 320 2.92 -10.41 1.57
N MET A 321 2.50 -11.64 1.24
CA MET A 321 1.93 -12.60 2.19
C MET A 321 2.95 -12.93 3.28
N VAL A 322 4.17 -13.25 2.87
CA VAL A 322 5.29 -13.56 3.76
C VAL A 322 5.70 -12.31 4.56
N ALA A 323 5.79 -11.15 3.90
CA ALA A 323 6.22 -9.91 4.53
C ALA A 323 5.25 -9.45 5.62
N CYS A 324 3.95 -9.43 5.33
CA CYS A 324 2.92 -9.03 6.28
C CYS A 324 2.88 -9.95 7.50
N LEU A 325 2.87 -11.27 7.29
CA LEU A 325 2.91 -12.25 8.38
C LEU A 325 4.18 -12.10 9.24
N LYS A 326 5.35 -11.92 8.63
CA LYS A 326 6.62 -11.71 9.36
C LYS A 326 6.59 -10.45 10.24
N ARG A 327 5.92 -9.38 9.81
CA ARG A 327 5.80 -8.15 10.61
C ARG A 327 4.86 -8.34 11.81
N LEU A 328 3.78 -9.09 11.64
CA LEU A 328 2.82 -9.39 12.71
C LEU A 328 3.28 -10.53 13.64
N LEU A 329 4.25 -11.35 13.24
CA LEU A 329 4.70 -12.52 14.01
C LEU A 329 5.03 -12.22 15.48
N PRO A 330 5.71 -11.12 15.86
CA PRO A 330 5.94 -10.82 17.28
C PRO A 330 4.66 -10.64 18.10
N VAL A 331 3.59 -10.12 17.49
CA VAL A 331 2.27 -10.02 18.14
C VAL A 331 1.70 -11.43 18.33
N GLY A 332 1.73 -12.25 17.29
CA GLY A 332 1.27 -13.64 17.37
C GLY A 332 2.06 -14.51 18.36
N LEU A 333 3.32 -14.18 18.64
CA LEU A 333 4.13 -14.88 19.65
C LEU A 333 3.72 -14.54 21.09
N ASN A 334 3.05 -13.41 21.32
CA ASN A 334 2.52 -13.05 22.65
C ASN A 334 1.29 -13.90 23.04
N LEU A 335 0.66 -14.57 22.07
CA LEU A 335 -0.48 -15.46 22.31
C LEU A 335 -0.10 -16.78 23.01
N PHE A 336 1.18 -17.15 23.02
CA PHE A 336 1.65 -18.42 23.56
C PHE A 336 2.17 -18.25 24.99
N ALA A 337 1.71 -19.11 25.91
CA ALA A 337 2.25 -19.13 27.28
C ALA A 337 3.72 -19.61 27.27
N GLY A 338 4.54 -19.15 28.23
CA GLY A 338 6.02 -19.20 28.17
C GLY A 338 6.66 -20.51 27.65
N ARG A 339 6.13 -21.69 27.98
CA ARG A 339 6.67 -22.98 27.48
C ARG A 339 6.35 -23.24 26.00
N GLU A 340 5.21 -22.77 25.51
CA GLU A 340 4.83 -22.77 24.10
C GLU A 340 5.56 -21.66 23.34
N GLN A 341 5.84 -20.53 23.98
CA GLN A 341 6.60 -19.44 23.37
C GLN A 341 8.04 -19.85 23.01
N GLU A 342 8.71 -20.63 23.86
CA GLU A 342 10.04 -21.21 23.55
C GLU A 342 9.98 -22.20 22.38
N LEU A 343 8.96 -23.05 22.33
CA LEU A 343 8.72 -23.99 21.22
C LEU A 343 8.43 -23.24 19.91
N VAL A 344 7.60 -22.21 19.95
CA VAL A 344 7.29 -21.40 18.76
C VAL A 344 8.47 -20.52 18.37
N GLN A 345 9.31 -20.07 19.31
CA GLN A 345 10.56 -19.37 19.03
C GLN A 345 11.59 -20.30 18.37
N HIS A 346 11.72 -21.54 18.85
CA HIS A 346 12.49 -22.59 18.17
C HIS A 346 11.91 -22.91 16.78
N CYS A 347 10.59 -22.96 16.64
CA CYS A 347 9.91 -23.11 15.36
C CYS A 347 10.10 -21.90 14.47
N LYS A 348 10.16 -20.65 14.96
CA LYS A 348 10.45 -19.42 14.22
C LYS A 348 11.87 -19.47 13.68
N ASP A 349 12.84 -19.82 14.51
CA ASP A 349 14.24 -19.96 14.10
C ASP A 349 14.38 -21.13 13.11
N ARG A 350 13.59 -22.20 13.30
CA ARG A 350 13.49 -23.32 12.37
C ARG A 350 12.67 -22.98 11.12
N PHE A 351 11.72 -22.04 11.14
CA PHE A 351 10.85 -21.63 10.02
C PHE A 351 11.55 -20.61 9.15
N LEU A 352 12.34 -19.71 9.74
CA LEU A 352 13.35 -18.91 9.02
C LEU A 352 14.40 -19.83 8.37
N LYS A 353 14.76 -20.94 9.02
CA LYS A 353 15.57 -22.03 8.42
C LYS A 353 14.79 -22.97 7.48
N VAL A 354 13.46 -23.09 7.57
CA VAL A 354 12.62 -23.93 6.69
C VAL A 354 12.15 -23.15 5.48
N THR A 355 12.10 -21.83 5.57
CA THR A 355 12.17 -20.94 4.42
C THR A 355 13.47 -21.19 3.63
N ILE A 356 14.55 -21.57 4.33
CA ILE A 356 15.78 -22.11 3.74
C ILE A 356 15.67 -23.62 3.39
N SER A 357 14.76 -24.42 3.96
CA SER A 357 14.53 -25.86 3.62
C SER A 357 13.44 -26.13 2.58
N PHE A 358 12.55 -25.18 2.28
CA PHE A 358 11.69 -25.19 1.08
C PHE A 358 12.60 -25.22 -0.16
N LYS A 359 13.81 -24.63 -0.05
CA LYS A 359 14.92 -24.77 -1.01
C LYS A 359 15.41 -26.20 -1.21
N ARG A 360 15.23 -27.11 -0.25
CA ARG A 360 15.63 -28.52 -0.35
C ARG A 360 14.49 -29.43 -0.82
N LEU A 361 13.25 -29.17 -0.41
CA LEU A 361 12.08 -29.94 -0.83
C LEU A 361 11.69 -29.67 -2.29
N SER A 362 11.75 -28.41 -2.75
CA SER A 362 11.57 -28.06 -4.16
C SER A 362 12.66 -28.68 -5.05
N LYS A 363 13.92 -28.62 -4.60
CA LYS A 363 15.07 -29.18 -5.32
C LYS A 363 15.05 -30.71 -5.39
N ARG A 364 14.68 -31.40 -4.29
CA ARG A 364 14.49 -32.86 -4.28
C ARG A 364 13.33 -33.31 -5.16
N ARG A 365 12.24 -32.53 -5.26
CA ARG A 365 11.10 -32.88 -6.11
C ARG A 365 11.44 -32.77 -7.61
N LEU A 366 12.29 -31.80 -7.99
CA LEU A 366 12.83 -31.67 -9.36
C LEU A 366 13.94 -32.68 -9.67
N GLU A 367 14.83 -32.99 -8.73
CA GLU A 367 15.85 -34.03 -8.90
C GLU A 367 15.23 -35.44 -8.99
N LEU A 368 14.19 -35.74 -8.21
CA LEU A 368 13.44 -37.00 -8.29
C LEU A 368 12.67 -37.15 -9.61
N LEU A 369 12.10 -36.05 -10.16
CA LEU A 369 11.43 -36.06 -11.46
C LEU A 369 12.42 -36.21 -12.64
N SER A 370 13.64 -35.67 -12.53
CA SER A 370 14.68 -35.85 -13.55
C SER A 370 15.30 -37.26 -13.57
N ILE A 371 15.31 -37.95 -12.44
CA ILE A 371 15.81 -39.33 -12.34
C ILE A 371 14.77 -40.32 -12.90
N THR A 372 13.47 -40.05 -12.75
CA THR A 372 12.40 -40.89 -13.32
C THR A 372 12.18 -40.73 -14.83
N LEU A 373 12.72 -39.67 -15.47
CA LEU A 373 12.58 -39.40 -16.91
C LEU A 373 13.85 -39.72 -17.73
N SER A 374 14.87 -40.31 -17.11
CA SER A 374 16.09 -40.79 -17.79
C SER A 374 16.29 -42.30 -17.61
N SER A 375 15.22 -43.05 -17.32
CA SER A 375 15.25 -44.50 -17.14
C SER A 375 14.17 -45.24 -17.93
N ASP A 376 13.60 -44.61 -18.95
CA ASP A 376 12.90 -45.28 -20.06
C ASP A 376 13.52 -44.86 -21.40
#